data_AF-Q4UEM7-F1
#
_entry.id   AF-Q4UEM7-F1
#
_cell.length_a   1.000
_cell.length_b   1.000
_cell.length_c   1.000
_cell.angle_alpha   90.00
_cell.angle_beta   90.00
_cell.angle_gamma   90.00
#
_symmetry.space_group_name_H-M   'P 1'
#
loop_
_entity.id
_entity.type
_entity.pdbx_description
1 polymer ?
#
loop_
_entity_poly.entity_id
_entity_poly.type
_entity_poly.pdbx_seq_one_letter_code
_entity_poly.pdbx_strand_id
1 'polypeptide(L)'
;MPSCKVKKPAEHRVELKDNKPVLYMRNDKNEEWSNVTHTNYQVELLKFVDGVFCENTYLECDFNLLGSVFEIIFNFICSAVKYDERFIWSYWVDPFQGYPSSLLFDVVQNTLNLTFKNGNTTALDMRKYFITGKGTDNCGGEFQYVRFNRTVSAVYARESNLNYLKFGENIVWARKSHEPHPVSFIFQSNSQVVIVSKNRFTTCTFQNYQWLQTITYTN
;
A
#
# COMPACT_ATOMS: atom_id res chain seq x y z
N MET A 1 -2.39 -16.07 -51.84
CA MET A 1 -2.37 -15.10 -50.73
C MET A 1 -2.46 -15.89 -49.43
N PRO A 2 -1.50 -15.80 -48.50
CA PRO A 2 -1.63 -16.47 -47.21
C PRO A 2 -2.69 -15.72 -46.40
N SER A 3 -3.76 -16.40 -46.00
CA SER A 3 -4.75 -15.81 -45.11
C SER A 3 -4.13 -15.67 -43.72
N CYS A 4 -4.02 -14.43 -43.24
CA CYS A 4 -3.73 -14.14 -41.85
C CYS A 4 -4.89 -14.70 -41.02
N LYS A 5 -4.76 -15.93 -40.51
CA LYS A 5 -5.69 -16.46 -39.51
C LYS A 5 -5.55 -15.59 -38.27
N VAL A 6 -6.53 -14.74 -38.02
CA VAL A 6 -6.67 -14.03 -36.75
C VAL A 6 -6.72 -15.10 -35.66
N LYS A 7 -5.65 -15.23 -34.85
CA LYS A 7 -5.66 -16.12 -33.69
C LYS A 7 -6.82 -15.68 -32.79
N LYS A 8 -7.73 -16.61 -32.49
CA LYS A 8 -8.76 -16.35 -31.47
C LYS A 8 -8.07 -16.04 -30.14
N PRO A 9 -8.61 -15.11 -29.34
CA PRO A 9 -8.06 -14.83 -28.03
C PRO A 9 -8.16 -16.08 -27.15
N ALA A 10 -7.12 -16.34 -26.36
CA ALA A 10 -7.10 -17.46 -25.42
C ALA A 10 -8.23 -17.32 -24.40
N GLU A 11 -8.83 -18.45 -24.03
CA GLU A 11 -9.86 -18.50 -22.99
C GLU A 11 -9.21 -18.72 -21.62
N HIS A 12 -9.75 -18.04 -20.60
CA HIS A 12 -9.24 -18.09 -19.23
C HIS A 12 -10.32 -18.59 -18.27
N ARG A 13 -9.90 -19.32 -17.24
CA ARG A 13 -10.76 -19.74 -16.12
C ARG A 13 -9.99 -19.61 -14.82
N VAL A 14 -10.64 -19.10 -13.78
CA VAL A 14 -10.09 -19.03 -12.43
C VAL A 14 -10.95 -19.87 -11.51
N GLU A 15 -10.30 -20.65 -10.65
CA GLU A 15 -10.98 -21.48 -9.65
C GLU A 15 -10.27 -21.33 -8.30
N LEU A 16 -11.01 -21.47 -7.20
CA LEU A 16 -10.40 -21.62 -5.87
C LEU A 16 -10.05 -23.08 -5.63
N LYS A 17 -8.77 -23.36 -5.37
CA LYS A 17 -8.29 -24.66 -4.89
C LYS A 17 -7.48 -24.43 -3.62
N ASP A 18 -7.84 -25.11 -2.53
CA ASP A 18 -7.19 -24.95 -1.22
C ASP A 18 -7.04 -23.48 -0.81
N ASN A 19 -8.13 -22.71 -0.96
CA ASN A 19 -8.21 -21.27 -0.70
C ASN A 19 -7.28 -20.40 -1.57
N LYS A 20 -6.77 -20.91 -2.68
CA LYS A 20 -5.89 -20.18 -3.61
C LYS A 20 -6.54 -20.02 -4.97
N PRO A 21 -6.50 -18.83 -5.58
CA PRO A 21 -6.92 -18.67 -6.97
C PRO A 21 -5.93 -19.39 -7.89
N VAL A 22 -6.46 -20.26 -8.75
CA VAL A 22 -5.69 -20.99 -9.77
C VAL A 22 -6.17 -20.58 -11.14
N LEU A 23 -5.24 -20.09 -11.98
CA LEU A 23 -5.50 -19.65 -13.34
C LEU A 23 -5.25 -20.79 -14.33
N TYR A 24 -6.25 -21.04 -15.17
CA TYR A 24 -6.14 -21.93 -16.30
C TYR A 24 -6.31 -21.16 -17.62
N MET A 25 -5.59 -21.61 -18.64
CA MET A 25 -5.67 -21.08 -19.99
C MET A 25 -5.80 -22.22 -21.02
N ARG A 26 -6.56 -21.97 -22.07
CA ARG A 26 -6.58 -22.79 -23.30
C ARG A 26 -6.59 -21.89 -24.54
N ASN A 27 -5.86 -22.25 -25.60
CA ASN A 27 -5.83 -21.43 -26.81
C ASN A 27 -6.94 -21.82 -27.80
N ASP A 28 -7.35 -23.08 -27.77
CA ASP A 28 -8.43 -23.62 -28.60
C ASP A 28 -9.42 -24.45 -27.77
N LYS A 29 -10.67 -24.54 -28.23
CA LYS A 29 -11.73 -25.31 -27.53
C LYS A 29 -11.45 -26.81 -27.43
N ASN A 30 -10.58 -27.32 -28.30
CA ASN A 30 -10.18 -28.72 -28.36
C ASN A 30 -8.88 -28.98 -27.56
N GLU A 31 -8.23 -27.94 -27.04
CA GLU A 31 -7.07 -28.09 -26.17
C GLU A 31 -7.51 -28.32 -24.72
N GLU A 32 -6.69 -29.06 -23.98
CA GLU A 32 -6.85 -29.21 -22.54
C GLU A 32 -6.53 -27.90 -21.81
N TRP A 33 -7.15 -27.71 -20.65
CA TRP A 33 -6.84 -26.57 -19.79
C TRP A 33 -5.44 -26.74 -19.18
N SER A 34 -4.58 -25.76 -19.38
CA SER A 34 -3.25 -25.70 -18.79
C SER A 34 -3.26 -24.78 -17.56
N ASN A 35 -2.65 -25.22 -16.45
CA ASN A 35 -2.46 -24.37 -15.28
C ASN A 35 -1.31 -23.40 -15.54
N VAL A 36 -1.62 -22.10 -15.55
CA VAL A 36 -0.68 -21.02 -15.82
C VAL A 36 -0.58 -20.03 -14.65
N THR A 37 -1.02 -20.39 -13.44
CA THR A 37 -0.97 -19.49 -12.26
C THR A 37 0.42 -18.89 -12.04
N HIS A 38 1.48 -19.66 -12.29
CA HIS A 38 2.87 -19.26 -12.10
C HIS A 38 3.33 -18.14 -13.04
N THR A 39 2.58 -17.82 -14.10
CA THR A 39 2.93 -16.71 -15.01
C THR A 39 2.51 -15.34 -14.45
N ASN A 40 1.71 -15.33 -13.38
CA ASN A 40 1.11 -14.13 -12.79
C ASN A 40 1.61 -13.93 -11.35
N TYR A 41 1.20 -12.83 -10.72
CA TYR A 41 1.47 -12.59 -9.32
C TYR A 41 0.90 -13.72 -8.47
N GLN A 42 1.65 -14.11 -7.44
CA GLN A 42 1.25 -15.19 -6.54
C GLN A 42 0.65 -14.56 -5.28
N VAL A 43 -0.59 -14.92 -4.97
CA VAL A 43 -1.30 -14.37 -3.81
C VAL A 43 -0.57 -14.67 -2.50
N GLU A 44 0.16 -15.78 -2.41
CA GLU A 44 0.89 -16.17 -1.20
C GLU A 44 2.08 -15.24 -0.89
N LEU A 45 2.55 -14.48 -1.89
CA LEU A 45 3.61 -13.49 -1.71
C LEU A 45 3.08 -12.16 -1.17
N LEU A 46 1.75 -11.99 -1.08
CA LEU A 46 1.13 -10.82 -0.46
C LEU A 46 1.17 -10.94 1.07
N LYS A 47 1.54 -9.85 1.71
CA LYS A 47 1.42 -9.66 3.15
C LYS A 47 0.75 -8.33 3.47
N PHE A 48 -0.02 -8.32 4.54
CA PHE A 48 -0.78 -7.15 5.00
C PHE A 48 -0.31 -6.77 6.39
N VAL A 49 0.15 -5.53 6.55
CA VAL A 49 0.65 -5.04 7.84
C VAL A 49 -0.47 -4.29 8.55
N ASP A 50 -0.75 -4.64 9.79
CA ASP A 50 -1.81 -3.99 10.56
C ASP A 50 -1.37 -2.70 11.29
N GLY A 51 -2.30 -2.09 12.02
CA GLY A 51 -2.07 -0.87 12.82
C GLY A 51 -1.23 -1.06 14.09
N VAL A 52 -0.67 -2.24 14.32
CA VAL A 52 0.34 -2.53 15.37
C VAL A 52 1.59 -3.20 14.80
N PHE A 53 1.80 -3.09 13.48
CA PHE A 53 2.96 -3.58 12.75
C PHE A 53 3.08 -5.12 12.68
N CYS A 54 1.98 -5.86 12.92
CA CYS A 54 1.94 -7.30 12.69
C CYS A 54 1.70 -7.60 11.21
N GLU A 55 2.37 -8.63 10.69
CA GLU A 55 2.17 -9.12 9.32
C GLU A 55 1.13 -10.24 9.31
N ASN A 56 0.12 -10.07 8.46
CA ASN A 56 -0.96 -11.02 8.25
C ASN A 56 -0.95 -11.48 6.78
N THR A 57 -1.47 -12.67 6.52
CA THR A 57 -1.68 -13.18 5.16
C THR A 57 -3.15 -13.06 4.73
N TYR A 58 -3.45 -13.35 3.47
CA TYR A 58 -4.84 -13.37 3.00
C TYR A 58 -5.70 -14.44 3.67
N LEU A 59 -5.09 -15.45 4.31
CA LEU A 59 -5.80 -16.49 5.05
C LEU A 59 -6.41 -16.01 6.37
N GLU A 60 -5.97 -14.84 6.85
CA GLU A 60 -6.52 -14.18 8.05
C GLU A 60 -7.60 -13.14 7.70
N CYS A 61 -7.87 -12.99 6.40
CA CYS A 61 -8.91 -12.14 5.84
C CYS A 61 -10.11 -13.00 5.41
N ASP A 62 -11.26 -12.35 5.25
CA ASP A 62 -12.30 -12.93 4.41
C ASP A 62 -11.91 -12.76 2.94
N PHE A 63 -12.32 -13.70 2.08
CA PHE A 63 -12.05 -13.59 0.65
C PHE A 63 -13.15 -14.21 -0.20
N ASN A 64 -13.34 -13.67 -1.40
CA ASN A 64 -14.30 -14.15 -2.39
C ASN A 64 -13.63 -14.24 -3.76
N LEU A 65 -14.09 -15.19 -4.60
CA LEU A 65 -13.74 -15.23 -6.01
C LEU A 65 -14.96 -14.82 -6.85
N LEU A 66 -14.89 -13.65 -7.47
CA LEU A 66 -15.94 -13.09 -8.33
C LEU A 66 -15.43 -13.05 -9.78
N GLY A 67 -15.76 -14.07 -10.56
CA GLY A 67 -15.20 -14.23 -11.91
C GLY A 67 -13.69 -14.46 -11.86
N SER A 68 -12.90 -13.54 -12.41
CA SER A 68 -11.43 -13.57 -12.35
C SER A 68 -10.83 -12.82 -11.16
N VAL A 69 -11.67 -12.13 -10.37
CA VAL A 69 -11.20 -11.26 -9.29
C VAL A 69 -11.25 -12.01 -7.96
N PHE A 70 -10.08 -12.19 -7.36
CA PHE A 70 -9.92 -12.65 -5.99
C PHE A 70 -9.92 -11.42 -5.07
N GLU A 71 -11.05 -11.19 -4.41
CA GLU A 71 -11.21 -10.09 -3.45
C GLU A 71 -10.80 -10.56 -2.06
N ILE A 72 -9.91 -9.79 -1.42
CA ILE A 72 -9.44 -9.99 -0.05
C ILE A 72 -9.99 -8.84 0.79
N ILE A 73 -10.85 -9.15 1.75
CA ILE A 73 -11.55 -8.17 2.59
C ILE A 73 -10.82 -8.03 3.92
N PHE A 74 -10.41 -6.80 4.25
CA PHE A 74 -9.66 -6.55 5.48
C PHE A 74 -10.61 -6.41 6.66
N ASN A 75 -10.57 -7.41 7.55
CA ASN A 75 -11.28 -7.39 8.84
C ASN A 75 -10.48 -6.69 9.95
N PHE A 76 -9.40 -6.00 9.57
CA PHE A 76 -8.51 -5.23 10.42
C PHE A 76 -8.04 -3.96 9.69
N ILE A 77 -7.39 -3.05 10.42
CA ILE A 77 -6.78 -1.85 9.83
C ILE A 77 -5.54 -2.26 9.05
N CYS A 78 -5.63 -2.32 7.71
CA CYS A 78 -4.48 -2.56 6.83
C CYS A 78 -3.68 -1.26 6.64
N SER A 79 -2.53 -1.16 7.32
CA SER A 79 -1.65 0.01 7.28
C SER A 79 -0.59 -0.06 6.18
N ALA A 80 -0.27 -1.26 5.68
CA ALA A 80 0.60 -1.43 4.52
C ALA A 80 0.34 -2.74 3.79
N VAL A 81 0.71 -2.78 2.51
CA VAL A 81 0.71 -4.01 1.69
C VAL A 81 2.12 -4.25 1.19
N LYS A 82 2.58 -5.49 1.33
CA LYS A 82 3.84 -5.98 0.78
C LYS A 82 3.58 -7.06 -0.27
N TYR A 83 4.47 -7.14 -1.24
CA TYR A 83 4.60 -8.27 -2.15
C TYR A 83 6.07 -8.71 -2.15
N ASP A 84 6.33 -9.97 -1.81
CA ASP A 84 7.69 -10.54 -1.75
C ASP A 84 8.65 -9.65 -0.92
N GLU A 85 8.26 -9.38 0.33
CA GLU A 85 8.96 -8.51 1.30
C GLU A 85 9.10 -7.02 0.93
N ARG A 86 8.59 -6.59 -0.23
CA ARG A 86 8.65 -5.18 -0.66
C ARG A 86 7.33 -4.48 -0.46
N PHE A 87 7.35 -3.29 0.14
CA PHE A 87 6.15 -2.46 0.20
C PHE A 87 5.69 -2.11 -1.21
N ILE A 88 4.40 -2.29 -1.47
CA ILE A 88 3.72 -1.86 -2.70
C ILE A 88 2.62 -0.83 -2.42
N TRP A 89 2.28 -0.64 -1.14
CA TRP A 89 1.47 0.45 -0.62
C TRP A 89 1.71 0.64 0.88
N SER A 90 1.61 1.87 1.38
CA SER A 90 1.62 2.15 2.82
C SER A 90 0.88 3.43 3.15
N TYR A 91 0.00 3.37 4.15
CA TYR A 91 -0.64 4.55 4.77
C TYR A 91 0.41 5.55 5.27
N TRP A 92 1.58 5.07 5.71
CA TRP A 92 2.67 5.92 6.21
C TRP A 92 3.35 6.74 5.10
N VAL A 93 3.06 6.45 3.83
CA VAL A 93 3.62 7.17 2.68
C VAL A 93 2.54 7.93 1.91
N ASP A 94 1.30 7.45 1.94
CA ASP A 94 0.15 8.04 1.27
C ASP A 94 -1.14 7.95 2.13
N PRO A 95 -1.26 8.76 3.19
CA PRO A 95 -2.36 8.65 4.16
C PRO A 95 -3.68 9.28 3.68
N PHE A 96 -3.68 9.98 2.54
CA PHE A 96 -4.76 10.90 2.15
C PHE A 96 -6.08 10.20 1.79
N GLN A 97 -6.03 8.91 1.44
CA GLN A 97 -7.21 8.09 1.17
C GLN A 97 -7.69 7.28 2.39
N GLY A 98 -6.99 7.37 3.52
CA GLY A 98 -7.26 6.57 4.71
C GLY A 98 -6.81 5.12 4.54
N TYR A 99 -7.44 4.21 5.29
CA TYR A 99 -7.14 2.78 5.21
C TYR A 99 -8.03 2.07 4.18
N PRO A 100 -7.48 1.14 3.38
CA PRO A 100 -8.27 0.34 2.46
C PRO A 100 -9.18 -0.63 3.22
N SER A 101 -10.32 -0.94 2.62
CA SER A 101 -11.26 -1.96 3.09
C SER A 101 -11.05 -3.32 2.42
N SER A 102 -10.52 -3.34 1.20
CA SER A 102 -10.21 -4.58 0.49
C SER A 102 -9.08 -4.42 -0.52
N LEU A 103 -8.53 -5.56 -0.95
CA LEU A 103 -7.65 -5.69 -2.11
C LEU A 103 -8.33 -6.54 -3.17
N LEU A 104 -8.36 -6.06 -4.40
CA LEU A 104 -8.87 -6.76 -5.58
C LEU A 104 -7.68 -7.26 -6.39
N PHE A 105 -7.52 -8.58 -6.47
CA PHE A 105 -6.54 -9.22 -7.34
C PHE A 105 -7.25 -9.79 -8.57
N ASP A 106 -7.16 -9.11 -9.71
CA ASP A 106 -7.61 -9.70 -10.98
C ASP A 106 -6.55 -10.67 -11.47
N VAL A 107 -6.84 -11.96 -11.32
CA VAL A 107 -5.91 -13.05 -11.59
C VAL A 107 -5.64 -13.16 -13.09
N VAL A 108 -6.60 -12.81 -13.95
CA VAL A 108 -6.43 -12.89 -15.41
C VAL A 108 -5.67 -11.67 -15.92
N GLN A 109 -6.06 -10.47 -15.48
CA GLN A 109 -5.40 -9.23 -15.90
C GLN A 109 -4.05 -8.99 -15.19
N ASN A 110 -3.75 -9.78 -14.15
CA ASN A 110 -2.56 -9.66 -13.33
C ASN A 110 -2.42 -8.28 -12.67
N THR A 111 -3.53 -7.74 -12.15
CA THR A 111 -3.56 -6.41 -11.53
C THR A 111 -4.00 -6.48 -10.07
N LEU A 112 -3.46 -5.58 -9.26
CA LEU A 112 -3.80 -5.42 -7.84
C LEU A 112 -4.36 -4.01 -7.63
N ASN A 113 -5.53 -3.91 -7.01
CA ASN A 113 -6.15 -2.62 -6.68
C ASN A 113 -6.57 -2.61 -5.22
N LEU A 114 -6.34 -1.51 -4.52
CA LEU A 114 -6.93 -1.26 -3.21
C LEU A 114 -8.26 -0.56 -3.37
N THR A 115 -9.25 -0.97 -2.59
CA THR A 115 -10.53 -0.29 -2.44
C THR A 115 -10.58 0.37 -1.08
N PHE A 116 -11.03 1.63 -1.02
CA PHE A 116 -11.16 2.41 0.20
C PHE A 116 -12.61 2.57 0.61
N LYS A 117 -12.86 2.91 1.88
CA LYS A 117 -14.22 3.07 2.44
C LYS A 117 -15.07 4.12 1.72
N ASN A 118 -14.46 5.09 1.07
CA ASN A 118 -15.15 6.10 0.26
C ASN A 118 -15.52 5.61 -1.16
N GLY A 119 -15.24 4.34 -1.49
CA GLY A 119 -15.47 3.74 -2.79
C GLY A 119 -14.36 4.00 -3.82
N ASN A 120 -13.35 4.81 -3.49
CA ASN A 120 -12.22 5.02 -4.37
C ASN A 120 -11.39 3.75 -4.51
N THR A 121 -10.75 3.61 -5.66
CA THR A 121 -9.80 2.53 -5.92
C THR A 121 -8.44 3.08 -6.32
N THR A 122 -7.38 2.37 -5.99
CA THR A 122 -6.01 2.71 -6.39
C THR A 122 -5.27 1.48 -6.88
N ALA A 123 -4.80 1.53 -8.12
CA ALA A 123 -3.96 0.49 -8.69
C ALA A 123 -2.59 0.48 -8.02
N LEU A 124 -2.17 -0.71 -7.58
CA LEU A 124 -0.86 -0.93 -7.00
C LEU A 124 0.18 -1.16 -8.09
N ASP A 125 1.33 -0.54 -7.91
CA ASP A 125 2.48 -0.68 -8.81
C ASP A 125 3.70 -1.07 -8.00
N MET A 126 4.17 -2.29 -8.25
CA MET A 126 5.32 -2.88 -7.55
C MET A 126 6.63 -2.12 -7.76
N ARG A 127 6.67 -1.19 -8.73
CA ARG A 127 7.86 -0.40 -9.07
C ARG A 127 7.78 1.03 -8.55
N LYS A 128 6.77 1.41 -7.75
CA LYS A 128 6.65 2.80 -7.25
C LYS A 128 7.33 3.04 -5.91
N TYR A 129 7.60 1.99 -5.14
CA TYR A 129 8.14 2.10 -3.78
C TYR A 129 9.61 1.68 -3.75
N PHE A 130 10.47 2.58 -3.29
CA PHE A 130 11.91 2.33 -3.17
C PHE A 130 12.43 2.79 -1.82
N ILE A 131 13.21 1.94 -1.16
CA ILE A 131 14.02 2.36 -0.02
C ILE A 131 15.28 3.04 -0.57
N THR A 132 15.46 4.32 -0.27
CA THR A 132 16.59 5.11 -0.76
C THR A 132 17.67 5.34 0.30
N GLY A 133 17.42 4.94 1.56
CA GLY A 133 18.40 5.07 2.64
C GLY A 133 17.81 4.75 4.00
N LYS A 134 18.65 4.84 5.02
CA LYS A 134 18.30 4.70 6.44
C LYS A 134 18.82 5.89 7.21
N GLY A 135 18.20 6.19 8.35
CA GLY A 135 18.62 7.25 9.25
C GLY A 135 18.21 6.96 10.69
N THR A 136 18.69 7.81 11.59
CA THR A 136 18.37 7.77 13.01
C THR A 136 18.01 9.18 13.45
N ASP A 137 16.91 9.33 14.18
CA ASP A 137 16.52 10.62 14.75
C ASP A 137 17.31 10.96 16.02
N ASN A 138 17.13 12.17 16.54
CA ASN A 138 17.83 12.63 17.75
C ASN A 138 17.39 11.91 19.04
N CYS A 139 16.34 11.09 18.97
CA CYS A 139 15.82 10.27 20.05
C CYS A 139 16.23 8.79 19.90
N GLY A 140 17.09 8.45 18.93
CA GLY A 140 17.53 7.08 18.65
C GLY A 140 16.53 6.25 17.84
N GLY A 141 15.48 6.86 17.31
CA GLY A 141 14.49 6.22 16.44
C GLY A 141 15.06 5.95 15.05
N GLU A 142 15.16 4.69 14.66
CA GLU A 142 15.57 4.30 13.31
C GLU A 142 14.41 4.43 12.31
N PHE A 143 14.73 4.99 11.14
CA PHE A 143 13.77 5.12 10.05
C PHE A 143 14.42 4.83 8.70
N GLN A 144 13.57 4.58 7.71
CA GLN A 144 13.95 4.36 6.32
C GLN A 144 13.41 5.51 5.46
N TYR A 145 14.22 5.97 4.51
CA TYR A 145 13.71 6.86 3.47
C TYR A 145 13.03 6.02 2.40
N VAL A 146 11.73 6.22 2.25
CA VAL A 146 10.89 5.58 1.23
C VAL A 146 10.51 6.63 0.21
N ARG A 147 10.88 6.40 -1.05
CA ARG A 147 10.42 7.20 -2.18
C ARG A 147 9.20 6.56 -2.80
N PHE A 148 8.14 7.34 -2.95
CA PHE A 148 6.94 7.00 -3.70
C PHE A 148 6.63 8.13 -4.69
N ASN A 149 6.66 7.81 -5.99
CA ASN A 149 6.61 8.80 -7.06
C ASN A 149 7.68 9.90 -6.87
N ARG A 150 7.25 11.16 -6.69
CA ARG A 150 8.13 12.32 -6.47
C ARG A 150 8.29 12.67 -4.99
N THR A 151 7.62 11.93 -4.11
CA THR A 151 7.59 12.19 -2.67
C THR A 151 8.61 11.32 -1.96
N VAL A 152 9.25 11.88 -0.95
CA VAL A 152 10.14 11.14 -0.05
C VAL A 152 9.58 11.19 1.35
N SER A 153 9.48 10.03 1.98
CA SER A 153 8.98 9.87 3.33
C SER A 153 10.04 9.23 4.21
N ALA A 154 10.22 9.72 5.43
CA ALA A 154 10.95 9.03 6.49
C ALA A 154 9.94 8.16 7.25
N VAL A 155 10.07 6.83 7.15
CA VAL A 155 9.13 5.84 7.72
C VAL A 155 9.85 5.07 8.81
N TYR A 156 9.30 5.09 10.02
CA TYR A 156 9.86 4.37 11.16
C TYR A 156 9.39 2.92 11.16
N ALA A 157 10.23 2.02 11.67
CA ALA A 157 9.86 0.60 11.80
C ALA A 157 8.75 0.34 12.84
N ARG A 158 8.51 1.33 13.71
CA ARG A 158 7.50 1.38 14.77
C ARG A 158 7.14 2.84 15.02
N GLU A 159 6.23 3.12 15.94
CA GLU A 159 6.03 4.49 16.41
C GLU A 159 7.37 5.10 16.88
N SER A 160 7.68 6.31 16.41
CA SER A 160 8.89 7.02 16.84
C SER A 160 8.75 7.52 18.28
N ASN A 161 9.86 7.89 18.92
CA ASN A 161 9.82 8.60 20.21
C ASN A 161 9.84 10.12 20.04
N LEU A 162 9.68 10.61 18.80
CA LEU A 162 9.81 12.01 18.49
C LEU A 162 8.64 12.81 19.06
N ASN A 163 8.95 13.88 19.80
CA ASN A 163 7.96 14.79 20.38
C ASN A 163 7.83 16.12 19.64
N TYR A 164 8.77 16.46 18.77
CA TYR A 164 8.70 17.65 17.94
C TYR A 164 9.53 17.50 16.68
N LEU A 165 9.16 18.23 15.64
CA LEU A 165 9.90 18.32 14.38
C LEU A 165 10.36 19.77 14.20
N LYS A 166 11.64 19.95 13.85
CA LYS A 166 12.20 21.27 13.50
C LYS A 166 12.50 21.37 12.01
N PHE A 167 12.39 22.58 11.48
CA PHE A 167 12.90 22.97 10.17
C PHE A 167 13.77 24.22 10.36
N GLY A 168 15.08 24.05 10.22
CA GLY A 168 16.05 25.01 10.74
C GLY A 168 15.88 25.17 12.26
N GLU A 169 15.78 26.41 12.73
CA GLU A 169 15.58 26.72 14.16
C GLU A 169 14.11 26.65 14.61
N ASN A 170 13.16 26.58 13.67
CA ASN A 170 11.74 26.66 13.98
C ASN A 170 11.13 25.29 14.28
N ILE A 171 10.34 25.20 15.34
CA ILE A 171 9.50 24.03 15.62
C ILE A 171 8.28 24.08 14.68
N VAL A 172 8.17 23.09 13.81
CA VAL A 172 7.09 22.98 12.81
C VAL A 172 5.90 22.20 13.34
N TRP A 173 6.19 21.22 14.19
CA TRP A 173 5.21 20.34 14.80
C TRP A 173 5.69 19.93 16.20
N ALA A 174 4.77 19.82 17.15
CA ALA A 174 5.02 19.29 18.48
C ALA A 174 3.85 18.42 18.91
N ARG A 175 4.17 17.24 19.43
CA ARG A 175 3.22 16.26 19.94
C ARG A 175 2.60 16.75 21.24
N LYS A 176 1.29 16.61 21.40
CA LYS A 176 0.64 16.73 22.72
C LYS A 176 0.75 15.41 23.48
N SER A 177 0.84 15.46 24.80
CA SER A 177 1.11 14.26 25.62
C SER A 177 0.11 13.10 25.44
N HIS A 178 -1.14 13.37 25.07
CA HIS A 178 -2.19 12.36 24.86
C HIS A 178 -2.27 11.83 23.42
N GLU A 179 -1.47 12.38 22.51
CA GLU A 179 -1.55 12.07 21.10
C GLU A 179 -0.63 10.90 20.71
N PRO A 180 -0.94 10.14 19.64
CA PRO A 180 -0.04 9.11 19.16
C PRO A 180 1.29 9.70 18.70
N HIS A 181 2.34 8.90 18.80
CA HIS A 181 3.62 9.26 18.19
C HIS A 181 3.56 9.14 16.67
N PRO A 182 4.42 9.89 15.94
CA PRO A 182 4.44 9.81 14.50
C PRO A 182 5.11 8.51 14.05
N VAL A 183 4.56 7.95 12.98
CA VAL A 183 5.05 6.75 12.29
C VAL A 183 5.81 7.10 11.02
N SER A 184 5.57 8.29 10.46
CA SER A 184 6.34 8.81 9.34
C SER A 184 6.24 10.33 9.18
N PHE A 185 7.16 10.85 8.38
CA PHE A 185 7.18 12.22 7.89
C PHE A 185 7.26 12.21 6.37
N ILE A 186 6.37 12.93 5.71
CA ILE A 186 6.30 13.01 4.24
C ILE A 186 6.73 14.42 3.84
N PHE A 187 7.85 14.52 3.13
CA PHE A 187 8.39 15.80 2.67
C PHE A 187 7.86 16.08 1.26
N GLN A 188 6.89 16.99 1.16
CA GLN A 188 6.26 17.34 -0.13
C GLN A 188 7.00 18.51 -0.82
N SER A 189 7.49 19.47 -0.04
CA SER A 189 8.30 20.59 -0.51
C SER A 189 9.05 21.25 0.65
N ASN A 190 9.87 22.27 0.36
CA ASN A 190 10.54 23.05 1.41
C ASN A 190 9.57 23.82 2.34
N SER A 191 8.29 23.90 1.98
CA SER A 191 7.26 24.62 2.73
C SER A 191 6.12 23.72 3.19
N GLN A 192 6.22 22.40 3.01
CA GLN A 192 5.16 21.47 3.37
C GLN A 192 5.70 20.12 3.83
N VAL A 193 5.28 19.72 5.04
CA VAL A 193 5.55 18.41 5.61
C VAL A 193 4.26 17.82 6.17
N VAL A 194 4.05 16.53 5.95
CA VAL A 194 2.93 15.79 6.55
C VAL A 194 3.47 14.84 7.61
N ILE A 195 2.97 14.99 8.83
CA ILE A 195 3.30 14.13 9.97
C ILE A 195 2.20 13.08 10.07
N VAL A 196 2.54 11.82 9.85
CA VAL A 196 1.56 10.72 9.90
C VAL A 196 1.67 10.04 11.27
N SER A 197 0.53 9.77 11.88
CA SER A 197 0.41 9.01 13.12
C SER A 197 -0.72 8.00 12.97
N LYS A 198 -0.92 7.15 13.98
CA LYS A 198 -2.06 6.23 13.98
C LYS A 198 -3.39 6.98 13.81
N ASN A 199 -4.12 6.64 12.77
CA ASN A 199 -5.48 7.14 12.45
C ASN A 199 -5.60 8.64 12.19
N ARG A 200 -4.49 9.33 11.92
CA ARG A 200 -4.50 10.76 11.59
C ARG A 200 -3.21 11.19 10.94
N PHE A 201 -3.26 12.32 10.24
CA PHE A 201 -2.08 13.05 9.83
C PHE A 201 -2.24 14.54 10.09
N THR A 202 -1.11 15.22 10.28
CA THR A 202 -1.04 16.68 10.40
C THR A 202 -0.28 17.23 9.22
N THR A 203 -0.91 18.08 8.42
CA THR A 203 -0.25 18.83 7.37
C THR A 203 0.26 20.14 7.96
N CYS A 204 1.57 20.34 7.90
CA CYS A 204 2.23 21.58 8.27
C CYS A 204 2.65 22.32 7.01
N THR A 205 2.17 23.56 6.84
CA THR A 205 2.48 24.40 5.68
C THR A 205 3.07 25.73 6.13
N PHE A 206 4.19 26.13 5.54
CA PHE A 206 4.80 27.43 5.79
C PHE A 206 4.20 28.50 4.89
N GLN A 207 3.49 29.46 5.48
CA GLN A 207 2.84 30.57 4.80
C GLN A 207 2.95 31.83 5.65
N ASN A 208 3.15 33.00 5.02
CA ASN A 208 3.24 34.29 5.72
C ASN A 208 4.25 34.28 6.89
N TYR A 209 5.42 33.68 6.69
CA TYR A 209 6.48 33.53 7.68
C TYR A 209 6.11 32.71 8.93
N GLN A 210 5.03 31.92 8.87
CA GLN A 210 4.55 31.09 9.96
C GLN A 210 4.21 29.67 9.49
N TRP A 211 4.30 28.71 10.40
CA TRP A 211 3.83 27.34 10.15
C TRP A 211 2.37 27.20 10.59
N LEU A 212 1.52 26.85 9.63
CA LEU A 212 0.12 26.52 9.86
C LEU A 212 -0.03 25.01 9.92
N GLN A 213 -0.86 24.51 10.84
CA GLN A 213 -1.11 23.08 11.04
C GLN A 213 -2.58 22.77 10.79
N THR A 214 -2.84 21.70 10.04
CA THR A 214 -4.19 21.17 9.84
C THR A 214 -4.18 19.68 10.15
N ILE A 215 -5.05 19.25 11.06
CA ILE A 215 -5.16 17.85 11.47
C ILE A 215 -6.31 17.21 10.69
N THR A 216 -6.06 16.03 10.12
CA THR A 216 -7.04 15.21 9.44
C THR A 216 -7.09 13.84 10.08
N TYR A 217 -8.29 13.39 10.45
CA TYR A 217 -8.53 12.05 10.99
C TYR A 217 -8.90 11.09 9.86
N THR A 218 -8.39 9.87 9.94
CA THR A 218 -8.62 8.85 8.93
C THR A 218 -9.41 7.70 9.54
N ASN A 219 -10.53 7.36 8.89
CA ASN A 219 -11.43 6.28 9.29
C ASN A 219 -10.97 4.91 8.79
#